data_AF-A0A6B2E7U6-F1
#
_entry.id   AF-A0A6B2E7U6-F1
#
_cell.length_a   1.000
_cell.length_b   1.000
_cell.length_c   1.000
_cell.angle_alpha   90.00
_cell.angle_beta   90.00
_cell.angle_gamma   90.00
#
_symmetry.space_group_name_H-M   'P 1'
#
loop_
_entity.id
_entity.type
_entity.pdbx_description
1 polymer ?
#
loop_
_entity_poly.entity_id
_entity_poly.type
_entity_poly.pdbx_seq_one_letter_code
_entity_poly.pdbx_strand_id
1 'polypeptide(L)'
;MHKSATVNKIYMIFLHFLPAMLIDSLAMCVGQKPRLLKVYKKIHKFANIISFFCNNEWVFTNSNVQQLWRKLDRNDRNLFQFSIKEIDWASYCHFYIRGMRIYLFKDDLSTLDAARRKWRRFYWCHQLLKGFILSLFLYVLWTMFSGYVCH
;
A
#
# COMPACT_ATOMS: atom_id res chain seq x y z
N MET A 1 -14.44 9.97 -3.58
CA MET A 1 -14.15 8.54 -3.35
C MET A 1 -15.26 7.96 -2.46
N HIS A 2 -16.11 7.06 -2.97
CA HIS A 2 -17.24 6.53 -2.18
C HIS A 2 -16.73 5.74 -0.96
N LYS A 3 -16.81 6.36 0.22
CA LYS A 3 -16.44 5.79 1.53
C LYS A 3 -17.51 4.81 2.01
N SER A 4 -17.64 3.65 1.39
CA SER A 4 -18.52 2.62 1.95
C SER A 4 -17.80 1.94 3.12
N ALA A 5 -18.10 2.38 4.34
CA ALA A 5 -17.59 1.77 5.57
C ALA A 5 -17.93 0.27 5.63
N THR A 6 -19.06 -0.13 5.07
CA THR A 6 -19.49 -1.52 4.94
C THR A 6 -18.56 -2.32 4.03
N VAL A 7 -18.24 -1.80 2.84
CA VAL A 7 -17.30 -2.47 1.91
C VAL A 7 -15.92 -2.60 2.55
N ASN A 8 -15.45 -1.56 3.26
CA ASN A 8 -14.19 -1.63 3.99
C ASN A 8 -14.21 -2.73 5.06
N LYS A 9 -15.30 -2.87 5.83
CA LYS A 9 -15.45 -3.96 6.81
C LYS A 9 -15.40 -5.35 6.17
N ILE A 10 -16.08 -5.53 5.04
CA ILE A 10 -16.05 -6.78 4.28
C ILE A 10 -14.61 -7.10 3.86
N TYR A 11 -13.88 -6.14 3.27
CA TYR A 11 -12.48 -6.36 2.91
C TYR A 11 -11.58 -6.65 4.11
N MET A 12 -11.79 -6.00 5.27
CA MET A 12 -11.03 -6.32 6.47
C MET A 12 -11.23 -7.77 6.92
N ILE A 13 -12.46 -8.30 6.83
CA ILE A 13 -12.74 -9.70 7.20
C ILE A 13 -12.04 -10.65 6.21
N PHE A 14 -12.29 -10.48 4.91
CA PHE A 14 -11.87 -11.44 3.89
C PHE A 14 -10.40 -11.32 3.47
N LEU A 15 -9.83 -10.11 3.48
CA LEU A 15 -8.47 -9.87 2.98
C LEU A 15 -7.44 -9.74 4.09
N HIS A 16 -7.85 -9.41 5.32
CA HIS A 16 -6.91 -9.26 6.45
C HIS A 16 -7.14 -10.35 7.51
N PHE A 17 -8.33 -10.42 8.10
CA PHE A 17 -8.58 -11.28 9.26
C PHE A 17 -8.55 -12.78 8.93
N LEU A 18 -9.33 -13.23 7.95
CA LEU A 18 -9.38 -14.64 7.55
C LEU A 18 -8.00 -15.17 7.08
N PRO A 19 -7.28 -14.48 6.18
CA PRO A 19 -5.95 -14.91 5.77
C PRO A 19 -4.95 -14.90 6.94
N ALA A 20 -5.04 -13.91 7.83
CA ALA A 20 -4.17 -13.85 9.00
C ALA A 20 -4.38 -15.02 9.96
N MET A 21 -5.64 -15.38 10.24
CA MET A 21 -5.95 -16.54 11.06
C MET A 21 -5.43 -17.83 10.42
N LEU A 22 -5.66 -18.02 9.12
CA LEU A 22 -5.19 -19.22 8.41
C LEU A 22 -3.66 -19.35 8.49
N ILE A 23 -2.93 -18.28 8.17
CA ILE A 23 -1.46 -18.27 8.18
C ILE A 23 -0.91 -18.43 9.60
N ASP A 24 -1.48 -17.74 10.59
CA ASP A 24 -1.03 -17.87 11.98
C ASP A 24 -1.33 -19.28 12.54
N SER A 25 -2.45 -19.90 12.16
CA SER A 25 -2.75 -21.31 12.52
C SER A 25 -1.77 -22.28 11.88
N LEU A 26 -1.48 -22.14 10.58
CA LEU A 26 -0.47 -22.96 9.90
C LEU A 26 0.93 -22.78 10.52
N ALA A 27 1.30 -21.54 10.87
CA ALA A 27 2.54 -21.27 11.57
C ALA A 27 2.60 -22.03 12.91
N MET A 28 1.53 -22.00 13.71
CA MET A 28 1.45 -22.75 14.96
C MET A 28 1.59 -24.27 14.74
N CYS A 29 0.94 -24.83 13.71
CA CYS A 29 1.05 -26.25 13.37
C CYS A 29 2.48 -26.69 13.02
N VAL A 30 3.30 -25.79 12.44
CA VAL A 30 4.70 -26.05 12.08
C VAL A 30 5.67 -25.55 13.17
N GLY A 31 5.17 -25.25 14.37
CA GLY A 31 5.99 -24.79 15.51
C GLY A 31 6.53 -23.36 15.36
N GLN A 32 6.05 -22.60 14.38
CA GLN A 32 6.40 -21.20 14.19
C GLN A 32 5.49 -20.27 15.01
N LYS A 33 6.04 -19.11 15.39
CA LYS A 33 5.31 -18.11 16.18
C LYS A 33 4.30 -17.35 15.30
N PRO A 34 2.99 -17.35 15.63
CA PRO A 34 2.00 -16.54 14.93
C PRO A 34 2.24 -15.04 15.17
N ARG A 35 2.10 -14.23 14.13
CA ARG A 35 2.41 -12.79 14.17
C ARG A 35 1.43 -11.93 13.36
N LEU A 36 0.75 -12.49 12.38
CA LEU A 36 0.04 -11.71 11.36
C LEU A 36 -1.19 -11.00 11.93
N LEU A 37 -1.95 -11.65 12.83
CA LEU A 37 -3.06 -11.01 13.55
C LEU A 37 -2.59 -9.82 14.40
N LYS A 38 -1.43 -9.94 15.05
CA LYS A 38 -0.84 -8.84 15.85
C LYS A 38 -0.44 -7.66 14.96
N VAL A 39 0.08 -7.94 13.77
CA VAL A 39 0.42 -6.91 12.77
C VAL A 39 -0.84 -6.19 12.31
N TYR A 40 -1.88 -6.91 11.88
CA TYR A 40 -3.12 -6.28 11.45
C TYR A 40 -3.81 -5.47 12.55
N LYS A 41 -3.76 -5.91 13.82
CA LYS A 41 -4.26 -5.12 14.96
C LYS A 41 -3.56 -3.75 15.05
N LYS A 42 -2.24 -3.70 14.85
CA LYS A 42 -1.48 -2.44 14.83
C LYS A 42 -1.84 -1.57 13.62
N ILE A 43 -1.96 -2.18 12.44
CA ILE A 43 -2.35 -1.49 11.21
C ILE A 43 -3.74 -0.84 11.37
N HIS A 44 -4.73 -1.59 11.84
CA HIS A 44 -6.09 -1.06 12.04
C HIS A 44 -6.14 0.03 13.10
N LYS A 45 -5.39 -0.12 14.20
CA LYS A 45 -5.26 0.94 15.20
C LYS A 45 -4.70 2.22 14.57
N PHE A 46 -3.61 2.12 13.82
CA PHE A 46 -2.99 3.28 13.17
C PHE A 46 -3.91 3.91 12.12
N ALA A 47 -4.54 3.09 11.27
CA ALA A 47 -5.51 3.54 10.27
C ALA A 47 -6.66 4.33 10.92
N ASN A 48 -7.17 3.86 12.06
CA ASN A 48 -8.20 4.57 12.81
C ASN A 48 -7.70 5.92 13.35
N ILE A 49 -6.48 5.97 13.91
CA ILE A 49 -5.88 7.21 14.44
C ILE A 49 -5.75 8.26 13.33
N ILE A 50 -5.23 7.89 12.15
CA ILE A 50 -5.02 8.85 11.05
C ILE A 50 -6.28 9.13 10.23
N SER A 51 -7.36 8.36 10.46
CA SER A 51 -8.55 8.40 9.61
C SER A 51 -9.16 9.80 9.50
N PHE A 52 -9.14 10.58 10.57
CA PHE A 52 -9.63 11.96 10.58
C PHE A 52 -8.83 12.85 9.63
N PHE A 53 -7.51 12.71 9.61
CA PHE A 53 -6.65 13.52 8.77
C PHE A 53 -6.73 13.09 7.30
N CYS A 54 -6.74 11.79 7.04
CA CYS A 54 -6.73 11.27 5.67
C CYS A 54 -8.07 11.34 4.95
N ASN A 55 -9.19 11.35 5.68
CA ASN A 55 -10.53 11.31 5.07
C ASN A 55 -11.20 12.68 4.99
N ASN A 56 -10.66 13.72 5.61
CA ASN A 56 -11.21 15.07 5.49
C ASN A 56 -10.41 15.89 4.48
N GLU A 57 -11.08 16.83 3.82
CA GLU A 57 -10.41 17.79 2.96
C GLU A 57 -9.90 18.95 3.81
N TRP A 58 -8.66 19.36 3.52
CA TRP A 58 -8.00 20.42 4.24
C TRP A 58 -7.60 21.50 3.24
N VAL A 59 -8.26 22.65 3.32
CA VAL A 59 -7.92 23.81 2.49
C VAL A 59 -6.90 24.65 3.23
N PHE A 60 -5.64 24.58 2.78
CA PHE A 60 -4.57 25.42 3.29
C PHE A 60 -4.32 26.60 2.35
N THR A 61 -4.50 27.82 2.84
CA THR A 61 -4.17 29.04 2.08
C THR A 61 -2.72 29.45 2.35
N ASN A 62 -1.97 29.77 1.30
CA ASN A 62 -0.60 30.28 1.40
C ASN A 62 -0.39 31.63 0.70
N SER A 63 -1.43 32.47 0.68
CA SER A 63 -1.45 33.75 -0.03
C SER A 63 -0.28 34.66 0.35
N ASN A 64 0.05 34.77 1.64
CA ASN A 64 1.17 35.60 2.12
C ASN A 64 2.53 35.10 1.63
N VAL A 65 2.74 33.77 1.62
CA VAL A 65 3.99 33.16 1.13
C VAL A 65 4.14 33.41 -0.37
N GLN A 66 3.05 33.28 -1.14
CA GLN A 66 3.07 33.58 -2.57
C GLN A 66 3.32 35.07 -2.86
N GLN A 67 2.71 35.97 -2.07
CA GLN A 67 2.96 37.41 -2.20
C GLN A 67 4.40 37.76 -1.89
N LEU A 68 4.97 37.19 -0.81
CA LEU A 68 6.38 37.38 -0.46
C LEU A 68 7.28 36.91 -1.60
N TRP A 69 7.07 35.71 -2.13
CA TRP A 69 7.85 35.18 -3.25
C TRP A 69 7.86 36.12 -4.47
N ARG A 70 6.69 36.69 -4.81
CA ARG A 70 6.56 37.63 -5.94
C ARG A 70 7.27 38.96 -5.72
N LYS A 71 7.41 39.40 -4.46
CA LYS A 71 8.10 40.65 -4.11
C LYS A 71 9.62 40.52 -4.08
N LEU A 72 10.15 39.32 -3.87
CA LEU A 72 11.60 39.08 -3.91
C LEU A 72 12.15 39.35 -5.31
N ASP A 73 13.34 39.94 -5.35
CA ASP A 73 14.11 40.08 -6.57
C ASP A 73 14.74 38.73 -6.99
N ARG A 74 15.45 38.73 -8.12
CA ARG A 74 16.04 37.49 -8.64
C ARG A 74 17.18 36.95 -7.77
N ASN A 75 17.96 37.84 -7.13
CA ASN A 75 19.08 37.44 -6.30
C ASN A 75 18.58 36.77 -5.01
N ASP A 76 17.60 37.38 -4.35
CA ASP A 76 17.00 36.85 -3.13
C ASP A 76 16.27 35.53 -3.38
N ARG A 77 15.57 35.39 -4.50
CA ARG A 77 14.93 34.11 -4.87
C ARG A 77 15.95 32.99 -5.08
N ASN A 78 17.09 33.30 -5.68
CA ASN A 78 18.16 32.33 -5.88
C ASN A 78 18.84 31.96 -4.55
N LEU A 79 19.00 32.93 -3.65
CA LEU A 79 19.60 32.71 -2.33
C LEU A 79 18.67 31.91 -1.40
N PHE A 80 17.36 32.14 -1.49
CA PHE A 80 16.35 31.54 -0.62
C PHE A 80 15.23 30.86 -1.41
N GLN A 81 15.50 29.69 -2.00
CA GLN A 81 14.48 28.92 -2.72
C GLN A 81 13.48 28.24 -1.75
N PHE A 82 12.29 28.83 -1.59
CA PHE A 82 11.19 28.24 -0.82
C PHE A 82 9.90 28.07 -1.63
N SER A 83 9.96 28.27 -2.94
CA SER A 83 8.83 28.05 -3.85
C SER A 83 8.57 26.56 -4.04
N ILE A 84 7.47 26.08 -3.47
CA ILE A 84 7.01 24.69 -3.65
C ILE A 84 6.76 24.34 -5.13
N LYS A 85 6.45 25.35 -5.97
CA LYS A 85 6.22 25.15 -7.40
C LYS A 85 7.46 24.70 -8.17
N GLU A 86 8.64 25.01 -7.65
CA GLU A 86 9.92 24.74 -8.33
C GLU A 86 10.52 23.40 -7.88
N ILE A 87 9.88 22.70 -6.94
CA ILE A 87 10.32 21.39 -6.49
C ILE A 87 10.11 20.36 -7.60
N ASP A 88 11.19 19.70 -8.02
CA ASP A 88 11.09 18.44 -8.76
C ASP A 88 10.64 17.33 -7.80
N TRP A 89 9.33 17.08 -7.81
CA TRP A 89 8.69 16.07 -6.98
C TRP A 89 9.20 14.65 -7.26
N ALA A 90 9.64 14.34 -8.48
CA ALA A 90 10.16 13.02 -8.79
C ALA A 90 11.50 12.78 -8.10
N SER A 91 12.43 13.73 -8.21
CA SER A 91 13.71 13.68 -7.51
C SER A 91 13.54 13.72 -6.00
N TYR A 92 12.69 14.62 -5.49
CA TYR A 92 12.38 14.70 -4.06
C TYR A 92 11.89 13.34 -3.51
N CYS A 93 10.88 12.74 -4.15
CA CYS A 93 10.35 11.44 -3.75
C CYS A 93 11.42 10.34 -3.82
N HIS A 94 12.28 10.35 -4.85
CA HIS A 94 13.37 9.39 -4.98
C HIS A 94 14.33 9.46 -3.79
N PHE A 95 14.83 10.64 -3.45
CA PHE A 95 15.73 10.83 -2.32
C PHE A 95 15.03 10.58 -0.98
N TYR A 96 13.78 10.99 -0.84
CA TYR A 96 12.98 10.76 0.36
C TYR A 96 12.80 9.27 0.65
N ILE A 97 12.37 8.48 -0.34
CA ILE A 97 12.20 7.02 -0.19
C ILE A 97 13.53 6.34 0.10
N ARG A 98 14.61 6.75 -0.58
CA ARG A 98 15.96 6.25 -0.32
C ARG A 98 16.43 6.55 1.10
N GLY A 99 16.20 7.78 1.57
CA GLY A 99 16.52 8.21 2.93
C GLY A 99 15.73 7.43 3.99
N MET A 100 14.43 7.23 3.79
CA MET A 100 13.62 6.37 4.69
C MET A 100 14.20 4.96 4.79
N ARG A 101 14.57 4.35 3.66
CA ARG A 101 15.17 3.01 3.64
C ARG A 101 16.41 2.93 4.54
N ILE A 102 17.36 3.85 4.34
CA ILE A 102 18.66 3.83 5.03
C ILE A 102 18.52 4.24 6.49
N TYR A 103 17.81 5.34 6.77
CA TYR A 103 17.84 5.96 8.09
C TYR A 103 16.71 5.52 9.01
N LEU A 104 15.50 5.31 8.48
CA LEU A 104 14.34 4.88 9.28
C LEU A 104 14.28 3.35 9.38
N PHE A 105 14.40 2.65 8.25
CA PHE A 105 14.31 1.19 8.21
C PHE A 105 15.64 0.48 8.44
N LYS A 106 16.76 1.22 8.41
CA LYS A 106 18.11 0.65 8.56
C LYS A 106 18.38 -0.47 7.55
N ASP A 107 17.84 -0.33 6.33
CA ASP A 107 17.97 -1.28 5.23
C ASP A 107 18.91 -0.70 4.16
N ASP A 108 20.00 -1.42 3.88
CA ASP A 108 21.04 -0.96 2.96
C ASP A 108 20.56 -0.99 1.49
N LEU A 109 21.27 -0.29 0.61
CA LEU A 109 20.96 -0.28 -0.82
C LEU A 109 21.36 -1.58 -1.52
N SER A 110 22.37 -2.29 -1.02
CA SER A 110 22.80 -3.59 -1.57
C SER A 110 21.69 -4.66 -1.53
N THR A 111 20.72 -4.52 -0.62
CA THR A 111 19.61 -5.48 -0.47
C THR A 111 18.53 -5.32 -1.55
N LEU A 112 18.58 -4.25 -2.37
CA LEU A 112 17.58 -3.96 -3.40
C LEU A 112 17.39 -5.10 -4.41
N ASP A 113 18.49 -5.74 -4.83
CA ASP A 113 18.39 -6.84 -5.80
C ASP A 113 17.77 -8.08 -5.18
N ALA A 114 18.07 -8.37 -3.92
CA ALA A 114 17.44 -9.45 -3.18
C ALA A 114 15.94 -9.18 -2.99
N ALA A 115 15.56 -7.95 -2.66
CA ALA A 115 14.17 -7.53 -2.56
C ALA A 115 13.43 -7.66 -3.91
N ARG A 116 14.06 -7.25 -5.03
CA ARG A 116 13.49 -7.40 -6.38
C ARG A 116 13.28 -8.86 -6.76
N ARG A 117 14.23 -9.75 -6.45
CA ARG A 117 14.08 -11.20 -6.66
C ARG A 117 12.94 -11.78 -5.83
N LYS A 118 12.86 -11.43 -4.54
CA LYS A 118 11.79 -11.87 -3.64
C LYS A 118 10.41 -11.40 -4.13
N TRP A 119 10.31 -10.13 -4.53
CA TRP A 119 9.07 -9.58 -5.09
C TRP A 119 8.65 -10.31 -6.36
N ARG A 120 9.59 -10.60 -7.27
CA ARG A 120 9.31 -11.38 -8.50
C ARG A 120 8.76 -12.77 -8.20
N ARG A 121 9.28 -13.45 -7.17
CA ARG A 121 8.74 -14.75 -6.72
C ARG A 121 7.28 -14.61 -6.27
N PHE A 122 6.99 -13.66 -5.38
CA PHE A 122 5.61 -13.42 -4.93
C PHE A 122 4.68 -13.02 -6.07
N TYR A 123 5.16 -12.22 -7.03
CA TYR A 123 4.41 -11.85 -8.21
C TYR A 123 3.97 -13.10 -8.99
N TRP A 124 4.90 -14.00 -9.33
CA TRP A 124 4.57 -15.23 -10.05
C TRP A 124 3.67 -16.16 -9.24
N CYS A 125 3.91 -16.34 -7.94
CA CYS A 125 3.00 -17.10 -7.08
C CYS A 125 1.57 -16.55 -7.12
N HIS A 126 1.42 -15.22 -7.09
CA HIS A 126 0.13 -14.55 -7.18
C HIS A 126 -0.53 -14.73 -8.56
N GLN A 127 0.23 -14.63 -9.65
CA GLN A 127 -0.30 -14.87 -11.00
C GLN A 127 -0.75 -16.33 -11.19
N LEU A 128 0.03 -17.29 -10.69
CA LEU A 128 -0.34 -18.71 -10.72
C LEU A 128 -1.60 -18.98 -9.91
N LEU A 129 -1.71 -18.40 -8.71
CA LEU A 129 -2.91 -18.52 -7.88
C LEU A 129 -4.15 -17.96 -8.60
N LYS A 130 -4.05 -16.78 -9.24
CA LYS A 130 -5.14 -16.23 -10.05
C LYS A 130 -5.54 -17.15 -11.20
N GLY A 131 -4.56 -17.68 -11.92
CA GLY A 131 -4.79 -18.63 -13.00
C GLY A 131 -5.52 -19.88 -12.51
N PHE A 132 -5.10 -20.43 -11.37
CA PHE A 132 -5.74 -21.58 -10.72
C PHE A 132 -7.19 -21.29 -10.28
N ILE A 133 -7.44 -20.13 -9.67
CA ILE A 133 -8.80 -19.73 -9.28
C ILE A 133 -9.70 -19.57 -10.51
N LEU A 134 -9.17 -18.94 -11.57
CA LEU A 134 -9.90 -18.76 -12.83
C LEU A 134 -10.21 -20.11 -13.50
N SER A 135 -9.26 -21.03 -13.55
CA SER A 135 -9.49 -22.35 -14.15
C SER A 135 -10.53 -23.16 -13.35
N LEU A 136 -10.48 -23.12 -12.02
CA LEU A 136 -11.48 -23.74 -11.15
C LEU A 136 -12.88 -23.15 -11.42
N PHE A 137 -12.98 -21.82 -11.52
CA PHE A 137 -14.25 -21.16 -11.80
C PHE A 137 -14.82 -21.56 -13.16
N LEU A 138 -14.00 -21.56 -14.21
CA LEU A 138 -14.39 -22.01 -15.55
C LEU A 138 -14.81 -23.48 -15.57
N TYR A 139 -14.11 -24.35 -14.84
CA TYR A 139 -14.46 -25.76 -14.69
C TYR A 139 -15.85 -25.95 -14.06
N VAL A 140 -16.15 -25.21 -12.98
CA VAL A 140 -17.48 -25.25 -12.33
C VAL A 140 -18.58 -24.75 -13.27
N LEU A 141 -18.32 -23.68 -14.02
CA LEU A 141 -19.29 -23.19 -15.01
C LEU A 141 -19.54 -24.23 -16.12
N TRP A 142 -18.48 -24.89 -16.60
CA TRP A 142 -18.59 -25.92 -17.62
C TRP A 142 -19.40 -27.13 -17.14
N THR A 143 -19.15 -27.63 -15.92
CA THR A 143 -19.89 -28.77 -15.37
C THR A 143 -21.35 -28.44 -15.09
N MET A 144 -21.65 -27.20 -14.66
CA MET A 144 -23.03 -26.75 -14.55
C MET A 144 -23.71 -26.70 -15.93
N PHE A 145 -23.07 -26.08 -16.92
CA PHE A 145 -23.61 -25.97 -18.27
C PHE A 145 -23.84 -27.34 -18.92
N SER A 146 -22.88 -28.26 -18.85
CA SER A 146 -23.05 -29.62 -19.38
C SER A 146 -24.13 -30.40 -18.64
N GLY A 147 -24.29 -30.19 -17.34
CA GLY A 147 -25.39 -30.74 -16.55
C GLY A 147 -26.78 -30.22 -16.95
N TYR A 148 -26.90 -28.95 -17.36
CA TYR A 148 -28.14 -28.37 -17.87
C TYR A 148 -28.47 -28.79 -19.31
N VAL A 149 -27.47 -29.11 -20.14
CA VAL A 149 -27.68 -29.52 -21.55
C VAL A 149 -27.98 -31.03 -21.68
N CYS A 150 -27.54 -31.84 -20.71
CA CYS A 150 -27.84 -33.28 -20.67
C CYS A 150 -29.15 -33.65 -19.94
N HIS A 151 -29.92 -32.66 -19.47
CA HIS A 151 -31.24 -32.83 -18.85
C HIS A 151 -32.31 -32.17 -19.72
#